data_AF-A0A8D9G9F5-F1
#
_entry.id   AF-A0A8D9G9F5-F1
#
_cell.length_a   1.000
_cell.length_b   1.000
_cell.length_c   1.000
_cell.angle_alpha   90.00
_cell.angle_beta   90.00
_cell.angle_gamma   90.00
#
_symmetry.space_group_name_H-M   'P 1'
#
loop_
_entity.id
_entity.type
_entity.pdbx_description
1 polymer ?
#
loop_
_entity_poly.entity_id
_entity_poly.type
_entity_poly.pdbx_seq_one_letter_code
_entity_poly.pdbx_strand_id
1 'polypeptide(L)' 'MSTPRVFFSDLKSGKCSSAVEAWLLRFWEAKNVKRGGELMWADMLLIDVNVSLFDIT' A
#
# COMPACT_ATOMS: atom_id res chain seq x y z
N MET A 1 -3.48 5.70 21.18
CA MET A 1 -4.06 4.37 20.89
C MET A 1 -3.25 3.76 19.75
N SER A 2 -2.74 2.54 19.93
CA SER A 2 -1.98 1.82 18.89
C SER A 2 -2.98 1.22 17.89
N THR A 3 -2.90 1.60 16.62
CA THR A 3 -3.63 0.91 15.56
C THR A 3 -2.99 -0.46 15.32
N PRO A 4 -3.73 -1.57 15.48
CA PRO A 4 -3.18 -2.88 15.16
C PRO A 4 -2.85 -2.94 13.66
N ARG A 5 -1.74 -3.61 13.35
CA ARG A 5 -1.36 -3.91 11.97
C ARG A 5 -2.29 -4.99 11.42
N VAL A 6 -2.81 -4.80 10.22
CA VAL A 6 -3.73 -5.73 9.55
C VAL A 6 -3.18 -6.13 8.20
N PHE A 7 -3.67 -7.24 7.65
CA PHE A 7 -3.31 -7.65 6.29
C PHE A 7 -4.08 -6.86 5.24
N PHE A 8 -3.57 -6.82 4.02
CA PHE A 8 -4.29 -6.20 2.90
C PHE A 8 -5.68 -6.80 2.67
N SER A 9 -5.83 -8.11 2.88
CA SER A 9 -7.11 -8.83 2.77
C SER A 9 -8.16 -8.40 3.80
N ASP A 10 -7.72 -7.84 4.94
CA ASP A 10 -8.60 -7.43 6.03
C ASP A 10 -9.10 -5.98 5.87
N LEU A 11 -8.62 -5.26 4.85
CA LEU A 11 -9.06 -3.90 4.56
C LEU A 11 -10.53 -3.92 4.11
N LYS A 12 -11.36 -3.13 4.79
CA LYS A 12 -12.78 -2.97 4.49
C LYS A 12 -13.09 -1.52 4.13
N SER A 13 -13.98 -1.32 3.15
CA SER A 13 -14.49 0.01 2.83
C SER A 13 -15.24 0.60 4.03
N GLY A 14 -15.03 1.89 4.31
CA GLY A 14 -15.74 2.62 5.38
C GLY A 14 -14.97 2.73 6.70
N LYS A 15 -13.81 2.09 6.84
CA LYS A 15 -12.90 2.33 7.97
C LYS A 15 -12.02 3.55 7.68
N CYS A 16 -11.98 4.53 8.59
CA CYS A 16 -11.27 5.80 8.36
C CYS A 16 -9.74 5.69 8.34
N SER A 17 -9.17 4.67 8.98
CA SER A 17 -7.72 4.44 8.99
C SER A 17 -7.37 2.99 9.32
N SER A 18 -6.26 2.50 8.77
CA SER A 18 -5.67 1.19 9.08
C SER A 18 -4.16 1.26 8.90
N ALA A 19 -3.42 0.46 9.66
CA ALA A 19 -1.99 0.29 9.51
C ALA A 19 -1.72 -1.08 8.89
N VAL A 20 -0.91 -1.14 7.85
CA VAL A 20 -0.49 -2.37 7.16
C VAL A 20 1.04 -2.37 7.11
N GLU A 21 1.64 -3.54 7.26
CA GLU A 21 3.07 -3.75 7.06
C GLU A 21 3.29 -4.47 5.74
N ALA A 22 4.09 -3.86 4.85
CA ALA A 22 4.21 -4.35 3.48
C ALA A 22 5.61 -4.07 2.90
N TRP A 23 6.04 -4.94 1.98
CA TRP A 23 7.17 -4.70 1.10
C TRP A 23 6.73 -3.94 -0.15
N LEU A 24 7.48 -2.90 -0.53
CA LEU A 24 7.30 -2.19 -1.79
C LEU A 24 8.03 -2.93 -2.92
N LEU A 25 7.27 -3.50 -3.84
CA LEU A 25 7.80 -4.24 -4.99
C LEU A 25 8.10 -3.32 -6.18
N ARG A 26 7.24 -2.32 -6.40
CA ARG A 26 7.41 -1.39 -7.50
C ARG A 26 6.78 -0.05 -7.18
N PHE A 27 7.49 1.01 -7.56
CA PHE A 27 7.01 2.38 -7.54
C PHE A 27 6.82 2.87 -8.98
N TRP A 28 5.68 3.49 -9.26
CA TRP A 28 5.47 4.24 -10.48
C TRP A 28 5.43 5.72 -10.16
N GLU A 29 6.36 6.46 -10.75
CA GLU A 29 6.42 7.91 -10.62
C GLU A 29 5.11 8.54 -11.11
N ALA A 30 4.64 9.51 -10.35
CA ALA A 30 3.39 10.22 -10.56
C ALA A 30 3.30 10.76 -11.99
N LYS A 31 2.29 10.29 -12.75
CA LYS A 31 2.10 10.73 -14.15
C LYS A 31 1.18 11.95 -14.30
N ASN A 32 0.42 12.33 -13.26
CA ASN A 32 -0.37 13.57 -13.30
C ASN A 32 0.14 14.58 -12.29
N VAL A 33 0.77 15.61 -12.84
CA VAL A 33 1.03 16.89 -12.21
C VAL A 33 -0.21 17.75 -12.51
N LYS A 34 -0.91 18.26 -11.49
CA LYS A 34 -1.97 19.25 -11.72
C LYS A 34 -1.41 20.49 -12.41
N ARG A 35 -2.28 21.27 -13.07
CA ARG A 35 -1.94 22.63 -13.51
C ARG A 35 -1.55 23.44 -12.26
N GLY A 36 -0.25 23.64 -12.05
CA GLY A 36 0.30 24.19 -10.81
C GLY A 36 1.52 23.44 -10.25
N GLY A 37 1.90 22.28 -10.80
CA GLY A 37 3.14 21.60 -10.38
C GLY A 37 2.99 20.60 -9.24
N GLU A 38 1.80 20.47 -8.66
CA GLU A 38 1.56 19.52 -7.56
C GLU A 38 1.34 18.09 -8.09
N LEU A 39 2.19 17.17 -7.63
CA LEU A 39 2.03 15.72 -7.87
C LEU A 39 0.76 15.24 -7.18
N MET A 40 -0.17 14.67 -7.95
CA MET A 40 -1.52 14.39 -7.44
C MET A 40 -1.71 12.93 -6.98
N TRP A 41 -0.89 12.00 -7.47
CA TRP A 41 -1.04 10.56 -7.21
C TRP A 41 0.24 9.82 -7.65
N ALA A 42 0.55 8.71 -7.00
CA ALA A 42 1.58 7.76 -7.41
C ALA A 42 1.02 6.36 -7.28
N ASP A 43 1.37 5.48 -8.22
CA ASP A 43 0.98 4.08 -8.15
C ASP A 43 2.07 3.29 -7.44
N MET A 44 1.67 2.47 -6.47
CA MET A 44 2.57 1.60 -5.71
C MET A 44 2.08 0.16 -5.73
N LEU A 45 2.97 -0.78 -6.00
CA LEU A 45 2.73 -2.21 -5.85
C LEU A 45 3.34 -2.67 -4.53
N LEU A 46 2.47 -3.04 -3.58
CA LEU A 46 2.83 -3.50 -2.25
C LEU A 46 2.46 -4.98 -2.09
N ILE A 47 3.26 -5.73 -1.34
CA ILE A 47 2.93 -7.10 -0.90
C ILE A 47 3.01 -7.17 0.62
N ASP A 48 2.10 -7.92 1.22
CA ASP A 48 2.09 -8.13 2.67
C ASP A 48 3.37 -8.83 3.13
N VAL A 49 3.89 -8.45 4.31
CA VAL A 49 5.08 -9.11 4.87
C VAL A 49 4.80 -10.57 5.22
N ASN A 50 3.55 -10.90 5.55
CA ASN A 50 3.18 -12.24 6.02
C ASN A 50 2.40 -13.06 4.98
N VAL A 51 2.29 -12.60 3.73
CA VAL A 51 1.95 -13.54 2.65
C VAL A 51 3.10 -14.53 2.66
N SER A 52 2.83 -15.78 3.05
CA SER A 52 3.75 -16.89 2.87
C SER A 52 4.14 -16.88 1.41
N LEU A 53 5.24 -16.19 1.09
CA LEU A 53 5.90 -16.25 -0.18
C LEU A 53 6.19 -17.74 -0.28
N PHE A 54 5.39 -18.46 -1.06
CA PHE A 54 5.49 -19.90 -1.17
C PHE A 54 6.98 -20.24 -1.27
N ASP A 55 7.48 -21.05 -0.34
CA ASP A 55 8.74 -21.74 -0.56
C ASP A 55 8.54 -22.50 -1.88
N ILE A 56 9.04 -21.91 -2.97
CA ILE A 56 9.29 -22.63 -4.20
C ILE A 56 10.63 -23.31 -3.95
N THR A 57 10.61 -24.38 -3.15
CA THR A 57 11.71 -25.34 -3.03
C THR A 57 11.23 -26.69 -3.52
#